data_AF-A0A0Q9JRH5-F1
#
_entry.id   AF-A0A0Q9JRH5-F1
#
_cell.length_a   1.000
_cell.length_b   1.000
_cell.length_c   1.000
_cell.angle_alpha   90.00
_cell.angle_beta   90.00
_cell.angle_gamma   90.00
#
_symmetry.space_group_name_H-M   'P 1'
#
loop_
_entity.id
_entity.type
_entity.pdbx_description
1 polymer ?
#
loop_
_entity_poly.entity_id
_entity_poly.type
_entity_poly.pdbx_seq_one_letter_code
_entity_poly.pdbx_strand_id
1 'polypeptide(L)'
;MPPRRRISFNAVLDGFFFVFAGLAAIWLAWLLFTESFTLGWWGILGFILFWALLAYLVLPRLHRILTTIYVPDYFIGRARTSDGLLGDPVNLAALGDERQLDAAMIAAGWTRADEITLASSRRIITSTLSRRSYDEAPVSPLFLFGRQQDAAYQQEVAGNPAKRHHVRFWRCPDGWLLPGGYRVDWLAAGTFDRAVGFSLFTLQVTHKIDADTDIERDHIVATLRAADPAVRVELIRDFSTGYHSRNGGGDTIATDGDLPVVDVRGVVPRGDAR
;
A
#
# COMPACT_ATOMS: atom_id res chain seq x y z
N MET A 1 -30.01 2.61 -22.42
CA MET A 1 -28.70 2.69 -23.11
C MET A 1 -27.69 3.25 -22.13
N PRO A 2 -26.56 2.57 -21.86
CA PRO A 2 -25.50 3.19 -21.06
C PRO A 2 -24.94 4.40 -21.83
N PRO A 3 -24.56 5.48 -21.15
CA PRO A 3 -24.02 6.65 -21.83
C PRO A 3 -22.73 6.25 -22.57
N ARG A 4 -22.67 6.52 -23.88
CA ARG A 4 -21.44 6.43 -24.67
C ARG A 4 -20.39 7.30 -23.98
N ARG A 5 -19.38 6.71 -23.32
CA ARG A 5 -18.19 7.42 -22.84
C ARG A 5 -17.56 8.11 -24.07
N ARG A 6 -17.82 9.41 -24.23
CA ARG A 6 -17.07 10.24 -25.18
C ARG A 6 -15.67 10.35 -24.61
N ILE A 7 -14.72 9.64 -25.21
CA ILE A 7 -13.30 9.82 -24.90
C ILE A 7 -13.00 11.29 -25.24
N SER A 8 -12.63 12.09 -24.23
CA SER A 8 -12.32 13.50 -24.43
C SER A 8 -11.02 13.61 -25.24
N PHE A 9 -10.90 14.62 -26.09
CA PHE A 9 -9.67 14.89 -26.83
C PHE A 9 -8.45 14.98 -25.90
N ASN A 10 -8.63 15.58 -24.72
CA ASN A 10 -7.61 15.64 -23.68
C ASN A 10 -7.20 14.24 -23.20
N ALA A 11 -8.14 13.31 -22.97
CA ALA A 11 -7.81 11.96 -22.56
C ALA A 11 -7.02 11.18 -23.64
N VAL A 12 -7.31 11.43 -24.93
CA VAL A 12 -6.53 10.85 -26.03
C VAL A 12 -5.13 11.45 -26.08
N LEU A 13 -5.02 12.77 -25.93
CA LEU A 13 -3.75 13.50 -25.95
C LEU A 13 -2.85 13.10 -24.77
N ASP A 14 -3.43 13.00 -23.57
CA ASP A 14 -2.76 12.51 -22.36
C ASP A 14 -2.27 11.08 -22.57
N GLY A 15 -3.11 10.21 -23.14
CA GLY A 15 -2.73 8.84 -23.50
C GLY A 15 -1.58 8.78 -24.50
N PHE A 16 -1.59 9.62 -25.54
CA PHE A 16 -0.50 9.72 -26.52
C PHE A 16 0.81 10.17 -25.88
N PHE A 17 0.82 11.29 -25.14
CA PHE A 17 2.03 11.79 -24.49
C PHE A 17 2.56 10.81 -23.45
N PHE A 18 1.66 10.07 -22.78
CA PHE A 18 2.04 9.03 -21.84
C PHE A 18 2.77 7.88 -22.53
N VAL A 19 2.24 7.36 -23.65
CA VAL A 19 2.88 6.31 -24.45
C VAL A 19 4.21 6.80 -25.05
N PHE A 20 4.22 8.00 -25.63
CA PHE A 20 5.42 8.61 -26.21
C PHE A 20 6.52 8.79 -25.15
N ALA A 21 6.18 9.32 -23.96
CA ALA A 21 7.13 9.47 -22.87
C ALA A 21 7.68 8.12 -22.40
N GLY A 22 6.86 7.07 -22.38
CA GLY A 22 7.31 5.70 -22.12
C GLY A 22 8.33 5.20 -23.13
N LEU A 23 8.03 5.33 -24.43
CA LEU A 23 8.94 4.92 -25.51
C LEU A 23 10.24 5.74 -25.52
N ALA A 24 10.15 7.05 -25.35
CA ALA A 24 11.30 7.94 -25.27
C ALA A 24 12.20 7.61 -24.07
N ALA A 25 11.61 7.25 -22.93
CA ALA A 25 12.36 6.85 -21.75
C ALA A 25 13.03 5.47 -21.92
N ILE A 26 12.40 4.51 -22.62
CA ILE A 26 13.04 3.25 -23.02
C ILE A 26 14.24 3.51 -23.94
N TRP A 27 14.08 4.40 -24.94
CA TRP A 27 15.15 4.78 -25.85
C TRP A 27 16.32 5.46 -25.14
N LEU A 28 16.03 6.42 -24.25
CA LEU A 28 17.05 7.08 -23.43
C LEU A 28 17.77 6.08 -22.53
N ALA A 29 17.04 5.12 -21.96
CA ALA A 29 17.62 4.06 -21.16
C ALA A 29 18.59 3.21 -22.02
N TRP A 30 18.18 2.78 -23.22
CA TRP A 30 19.05 2.05 -24.14
C TRP A 30 20.34 2.80 -24.47
N LEU A 31 20.25 4.09 -24.81
CA LEU A 31 21.42 4.93 -25.09
C LEU A 31 22.37 5.02 -23.90
N LEU A 32 21.84 5.29 -22.69
CA LEU A 32 22.66 5.37 -21.48
C LEU A 32 23.36 4.04 -21.18
N PHE A 33 22.67 2.92 -21.40
CA PHE A 33 23.25 1.59 -21.22
C PHE A 33 24.39 1.35 -22.20
N THR A 34 24.20 1.61 -23.50
CA THR A 34 25.24 1.38 -24.52
C THR A 34 26.45 2.29 -24.34
N GLU A 35 26.24 3.55 -23.97
CA GLU A 35 27.32 4.52 -23.74
C GLU A 35 28.04 4.32 -22.40
N SER A 36 27.42 3.65 -21.41
CA SER A 36 28.06 3.41 -20.11
C SER A 36 29.34 2.56 -20.21
N PHE A 37 29.47 1.74 -21.26
CA PHE A 37 30.63 0.86 -21.48
C PHE A 37 31.86 1.58 -22.06
N THR A 38 31.71 2.81 -22.55
CA THR A 38 32.82 3.59 -23.16
C THR A 38 33.43 4.61 -22.19
N LEU A 39 32.78 4.86 -21.05
CA LEU A 39 33.03 6.02 -20.17
C LEU A 39 33.95 5.75 -18.95
N GLY A 40 34.55 4.55 -18.84
CA GLY A 40 35.41 4.20 -17.70
C GLY A 40 34.67 4.35 -16.34
N TRP A 41 35.28 5.00 -15.35
CA TRP A 41 34.66 5.22 -14.03
C TRP A 41 33.37 6.07 -14.07
N TRP A 42 33.22 6.95 -15.06
CA TRP A 42 31.97 7.70 -15.28
C TRP A 42 30.82 6.79 -15.73
N GLY A 43 31.13 5.60 -16.25
CA GLY A 43 30.16 4.56 -16.55
C GLY A 43 29.35 4.11 -15.33
N ILE A 44 29.92 4.16 -14.12
CA ILE A 44 29.19 3.84 -12.87
C ILE A 44 28.09 4.86 -12.62
N LEU A 45 28.39 6.15 -12.78
CA LEU A 45 27.38 7.21 -12.63
C LEU A 45 26.33 7.12 -13.73
N GLY A 46 26.74 6.81 -14.96
CA GLY A 46 25.82 6.51 -16.07
C GLY A 46 24.89 5.34 -15.74
N PHE A 47 25.41 4.27 -15.15
CA PHE A 47 24.63 3.11 -14.72
C PHE A 47 23.63 3.44 -13.61
N ILE A 48 24.05 4.21 -12.59
CA ILE A 48 23.14 4.65 -11.51
C ILE A 48 22.02 5.54 -12.07
N LEU A 49 22.35 6.47 -12.97
CA LEU A 49 21.37 7.35 -13.62
C LEU A 49 20.41 6.55 -14.50
N PHE A 50 20.92 5.58 -15.26
CA PHE A 50 20.13 4.65 -16.05
C PHE A 50 19.17 3.85 -15.17
N TRP A 51 19.67 3.24 -14.09
CA TRP A 51 18.84 2.49 -13.14
C TRP A 51 17.75 3.38 -12.55
N ALA A 52 18.08 4.61 -12.14
CA ALA A 52 17.11 5.54 -11.58
C ALA A 52 16.02 5.91 -12.61
N LEU A 53 16.40 6.19 -13.86
CA LEU A 53 15.45 6.44 -14.95
C LEU A 53 14.55 5.23 -15.21
N LEU A 54 15.14 4.04 -15.29
CA LEU A 54 14.41 2.81 -15.56
C LEU A 54 13.41 2.48 -14.43
N ALA A 55 13.88 2.49 -13.19
CA ALA A 55 13.13 2.07 -12.00
C ALA A 55 12.04 3.08 -11.58
N TYR A 56 12.30 4.38 -11.72
CA TYR A 56 11.40 5.43 -11.21
C TYR A 56 10.62 6.17 -12.31
N LEU A 57 10.99 6.01 -13.59
CA LEU A 57 10.29 6.67 -14.70
C LEU A 57 9.66 5.69 -15.70
N VAL A 58 10.44 4.72 -16.21
CA VAL A 58 10.02 3.83 -17.30
C VAL A 58 9.10 2.72 -16.81
N LEU A 59 9.56 1.90 -15.86
CA LEU A 59 8.83 0.72 -15.37
C LEU A 59 7.47 1.09 -14.76
N PRO A 60 7.35 2.12 -13.90
CA PRO A 60 6.05 2.55 -13.37
C PRO A 60 5.03 2.90 -14.46
N ARG A 61 5.47 3.59 -15.52
CA ARG A 61 4.60 3.94 -16.66
C ARG A 61 4.18 2.69 -17.43
N LEU A 62 5.13 1.80 -17.72
CA LEU A 62 4.84 0.57 -18.43
C LEU A 62 3.84 -0.28 -17.65
N HIS A 63 4.05 -0.48 -16.35
CA HIS A 63 3.10 -1.19 -15.48
C HIS A 63 1.72 -0.56 -15.53
N ARG A 64 1.60 0.77 -15.43
CA ARG A 64 0.31 1.45 -15.50
C ARG A 64 -0.43 1.21 -16.82
N ILE A 65 0.27 1.18 -17.96
CA ILE A 65 -0.34 0.83 -19.26
C ILE A 65 -0.89 -0.60 -19.19
N LEU A 66 -0.03 -1.55 -18.81
CA LEU A 66 -0.37 -2.96 -18.88
C LEU A 66 -1.49 -3.31 -17.87
N THR A 67 -1.43 -2.77 -16.66
CA THR A 67 -2.43 -3.03 -15.61
C THR A 67 -3.80 -2.47 -15.98
N THR A 68 -3.87 -1.40 -16.77
CA THR A 68 -5.15 -0.89 -17.30
C THR A 68 -5.83 -1.90 -18.24
N ILE A 69 -5.07 -2.83 -18.83
CA ILE A 69 -5.59 -3.85 -19.75
C ILE A 69 -6.03 -5.11 -19.00
N TYR A 70 -5.23 -5.58 -18.03
CA TYR A 70 -5.45 -6.90 -17.42
C TYR A 70 -5.85 -6.88 -15.94
N VAL A 71 -5.65 -5.79 -15.20
CA VAL A 71 -6.07 -5.72 -13.79
C VAL A 71 -7.49 -5.16 -13.74
N PRO A 72 -8.46 -5.92 -13.19
CA PRO A 72 -9.82 -5.44 -13.07
C PRO A 72 -9.93 -4.20 -12.18
N ASP A 73 -10.91 -3.36 -12.45
CA ASP A 73 -11.22 -2.18 -11.66
C ASP A 73 -12.22 -2.43 -10.52
N TYR A 74 -12.86 -3.61 -10.50
CA TYR A 74 -13.74 -4.07 -9.42
C TYR A 74 -12.96 -4.67 -8.24
N PHE A 75 -13.64 -4.82 -7.12
CA PHE A 75 -13.05 -5.32 -5.87
C PHE A 75 -12.80 -6.83 -5.93
N ILE A 76 -11.56 -7.23 -5.62
CA ILE A 76 -11.11 -8.64 -5.61
C ILE A 76 -10.35 -9.00 -4.32
N GLY A 77 -10.58 -8.28 -3.22
CA GLY A 77 -9.86 -8.54 -1.95
C GLY A 77 -8.36 -8.20 -2.00
N ARG A 78 -7.94 -7.35 -2.95
CA ARG A 78 -6.55 -6.88 -3.11
C ARG A 78 -6.55 -5.36 -3.26
N ALA A 79 -5.63 -4.69 -2.57
CA ALA A 79 -5.32 -3.30 -2.87
C ALA A 79 -4.51 -3.20 -4.18
N ARG A 80 -4.40 -2.00 -4.74
CA ARG A 80 -3.58 -1.70 -5.92
C ARG A 80 -2.49 -0.68 -5.61
N THR A 81 -1.32 -0.80 -6.23
CA THR A 81 -0.28 0.24 -6.17
C THR A 81 -0.64 1.44 -7.05
N SER A 82 0.10 2.54 -6.94
CA SER A 82 -0.02 3.70 -7.85
C SER A 82 0.13 3.35 -9.33
N ASP A 83 0.87 2.28 -9.62
CA ASP A 83 1.16 1.81 -10.98
C ASP A 83 0.15 0.74 -11.43
N GLY A 84 -0.88 0.48 -10.60
CA GLY A 84 -1.99 -0.42 -10.89
C GLY A 84 -1.71 -1.90 -10.62
N LEU A 85 -0.52 -2.25 -10.13
CA LEU A 85 -0.19 -3.63 -9.76
C LEU A 85 -1.00 -4.08 -8.54
N LEU A 86 -1.30 -5.37 -8.43
CA LEU A 86 -1.96 -5.93 -7.25
C LEU A 86 -1.02 -5.83 -6.04
N GLY A 87 -1.35 -4.94 -5.11
CA GLY A 87 -0.66 -4.69 -3.86
C GLY A 87 -1.06 -5.72 -2.79
N ASP A 88 -1.18 -5.28 -1.55
CA ASP A 88 -1.37 -6.14 -0.39
C ASP A 88 -2.78 -6.76 -0.33
N PRO A 89 -2.94 -7.92 0.34
CA PRO A 89 -4.24 -8.54 0.58
C PRO A 89 -5.11 -7.65 1.49
N VAL A 90 -6.40 -7.58 1.19
CA VAL A 90 -7.38 -7.12 2.18
C VAL A 90 -7.62 -8.29 3.13
N ASN A 91 -7.04 -8.19 4.33
CA ASN A 91 -6.99 -9.28 5.31
C ASN A 91 -7.62 -8.92 6.66
N LEU A 92 -8.18 -7.72 6.79
CA LEU A 92 -8.89 -7.27 7.99
C LEU A 92 -10.06 -6.37 7.60
N ALA A 93 -11.11 -6.35 8.41
CA ALA A 93 -12.18 -5.37 8.31
C ALA A 93 -12.50 -4.78 9.69
N ALA A 94 -13.20 -3.65 9.73
CA ALA A 94 -13.66 -3.07 10.98
C ALA A 94 -15.09 -2.51 10.90
N LEU A 95 -15.76 -2.49 12.05
CA LEU A 95 -17.04 -1.83 12.29
C LEU A 95 -16.85 -0.69 13.31
N GLY A 96 -17.37 0.49 13.01
CA GLY A 96 -17.18 1.70 13.79
C GLY A 96 -16.88 2.93 12.94
N ASP A 97 -17.00 4.11 13.54
CA ASP A 97 -16.58 5.35 12.90
C ASP A 97 -15.05 5.57 12.98
N GLU A 98 -14.56 6.64 12.36
CA GLU A 98 -13.12 6.94 12.34
C GLU A 98 -12.57 7.24 13.74
N ARG A 99 -13.34 7.91 14.61
CA ARG A 99 -12.89 8.27 15.96
C ARG A 99 -12.74 7.03 16.83
N GLN A 100 -13.66 6.07 16.68
CA GLN A 100 -13.60 4.79 17.38
C GLN A 100 -12.44 3.93 16.90
N LEU A 101 -12.22 3.88 15.58
CA LEU A 101 -11.07 3.19 15.00
C LEU A 101 -9.75 3.78 15.49
N ASP A 102 -9.58 5.10 15.40
CA ASP A 102 -8.37 5.79 15.84
C ASP A 102 -8.11 5.59 17.34
N ALA A 103 -9.16 5.70 18.17
CA ALA A 103 -9.05 5.44 19.61
C ALA A 103 -8.62 4.00 19.91
N ALA A 104 -9.18 3.00 19.20
CA ALA A 104 -8.82 1.60 19.36
C ALA A 104 -7.37 1.33 18.95
N MET A 105 -6.94 1.86 17.81
CA MET A 105 -5.57 1.70 17.30
C MET A 105 -4.54 2.35 18.24
N ILE A 106 -4.80 3.58 18.69
CA ILE A 106 -3.93 4.29 19.64
C ILE A 106 -3.85 3.55 20.99
N ALA A 107 -4.99 3.07 21.51
CA ALA A 107 -5.01 2.28 22.74
C ALA A 107 -4.20 0.98 22.61
N ALA A 108 -4.18 0.39 21.42
CA ALA A 108 -3.38 -0.79 21.07
C ALA A 108 -1.89 -0.49 20.79
N GLY A 109 -1.43 0.74 21.02
CA GLY A 109 -0.03 1.11 20.86
C GLY A 109 0.39 1.27 19.39
N TRP A 110 -0.56 1.55 18.50
CA TRP A 110 -0.28 1.92 17.12
C TRP A 110 -0.23 3.44 16.96
N THR A 111 0.64 3.90 16.09
CA THR A 111 0.80 5.32 15.76
C THR A 111 0.23 5.59 14.38
N ARG A 112 -0.63 6.60 14.25
CA ARG A 112 -1.15 7.02 12.93
C ARG A 112 0.01 7.58 12.10
N ALA A 113 0.17 7.11 10.86
CA ALA A 113 1.21 7.58 9.97
C ALA A 113 0.87 8.99 9.43
N ASP A 114 1.89 9.82 9.25
CA ASP A 114 1.73 11.15 8.64
C ASP A 114 1.25 11.02 7.20
N GLU A 115 0.39 11.96 6.77
CA GLU A 115 0.10 12.14 5.36
C GLU A 115 1.37 12.55 4.58
N ILE A 116 1.45 12.19 3.29
CA ILE A 116 2.52 12.66 2.41
C ILE A 116 2.29 14.16 2.14
N THR A 117 3.02 15.00 2.85
CA THR A 117 3.04 16.47 2.70
C THR A 117 4.47 16.92 2.44
N LEU A 118 4.66 18.18 2.02
CA LEU A 118 6.02 18.75 1.90
C LEU A 118 6.77 18.73 3.24
N ALA A 119 6.05 18.86 4.35
CA ALA A 119 6.61 18.83 5.70
C ALA A 119 7.06 17.41 6.09
N SER A 120 6.23 16.38 5.89
CA SER A 120 6.61 15.00 6.17
C SER A 120 7.71 14.52 5.21
N SER A 121 7.67 14.91 3.93
CA SER A 121 8.75 14.64 2.96
C SER A 121 10.10 15.20 3.41
N ARG A 122 10.13 16.44 3.93
CA ARG A 122 11.35 17.03 4.50
C ARG A 122 11.80 16.26 5.75
N ARG A 123 10.87 15.85 6.62
CA ARG A 123 11.17 15.04 7.81
C ARG A 123 11.82 13.71 7.42
N ILE A 124 11.26 12.98 6.44
CA ILE A 124 11.85 11.74 5.89
C ILE A 124 13.31 11.97 5.48
N ILE A 125 13.59 13.03 4.72
CA ILE A 125 14.95 13.33 4.26
C ILE A 125 15.87 13.58 5.46
N THR A 126 15.43 14.38 6.43
CA THR A 126 16.24 14.72 7.61
C THR A 126 16.45 13.53 8.56
N SER A 127 15.43 12.68 8.79
CA SER A 127 15.55 11.49 9.64
C SER A 127 16.47 10.45 9.01
N THR A 128 16.35 10.23 7.69
CA THR A 128 17.24 9.36 6.92
C THR A 128 18.70 9.81 7.01
N LEU A 129 18.98 11.11 6.82
CA LEU A 129 20.33 11.66 6.90
C LEU A 129 20.90 11.62 8.34
N SER A 130 20.04 11.81 9.35
CA SER A 130 20.43 11.81 10.77
C SER A 130 20.43 10.42 11.42
N ARG A 131 20.04 9.36 10.69
CA ARG A 131 19.89 7.98 11.17
C ARG A 131 19.00 7.87 12.42
N ARG A 132 17.99 8.73 12.53
CA ARG A 132 16.99 8.68 13.61
C ARG A 132 15.76 7.93 13.12
N SER A 133 15.08 7.19 14.01
CA SER A 133 13.81 6.59 13.65
C SER A 133 12.76 7.66 13.35
N TYR A 134 11.88 7.39 12.40
CA TYR A 134 10.75 8.25 12.05
C TYR A 134 9.48 7.41 12.06
N ASP A 135 8.96 7.25 13.27
CA ASP A 135 7.85 6.36 13.60
C ASP A 135 6.52 6.79 12.94
N GLU A 136 6.46 8.00 12.38
CA GLU A 136 5.31 8.56 11.64
C GLU A 136 5.53 8.54 10.12
N ALA A 137 6.61 7.93 9.60
CA ALA A 137 6.97 7.97 8.18
C ALA A 137 5.78 7.57 7.27
N PRO A 138 5.47 8.38 6.24
CA PRO A 138 4.42 8.07 5.30
C PRO A 138 4.63 6.74 4.60
N VAL A 139 3.55 5.98 4.45
CA VAL A 139 3.56 4.72 3.70
C VAL A 139 3.25 4.96 2.23
N SER A 140 3.84 4.15 1.34
CA SER A 140 3.50 4.16 -0.09
C SER A 140 1.99 4.01 -0.28
N PRO A 141 1.38 4.80 -1.19
CA PRO A 141 -0.06 4.80 -1.37
C PRO A 141 -0.53 3.47 -1.95
N LEU A 142 -1.58 2.93 -1.35
CA LEU A 142 -2.33 1.80 -1.86
C LEU A 142 -3.77 2.22 -2.11
N PHE A 143 -4.37 1.61 -3.14
CA PHE A 143 -5.66 2.02 -3.65
C PHE A 143 -6.67 0.90 -3.50
N LEU A 144 -7.81 1.24 -2.92
CA LEU A 144 -9.01 0.40 -2.85
C LEU A 144 -10.21 1.27 -3.24
N PHE A 145 -11.19 0.71 -3.94
CA PHE A 145 -12.34 1.47 -4.46
C PHE A 145 -11.95 2.67 -5.34
N GLY A 146 -10.77 2.62 -5.97
CA GLY A 146 -10.27 3.72 -6.81
C GLY A 146 -9.72 4.92 -6.03
N ARG A 147 -9.58 4.84 -4.70
CA ARG A 147 -9.03 5.90 -3.85
C ARG A 147 -7.88 5.41 -2.98
N GLN A 148 -7.03 6.35 -2.57
CA GLN A 148 -5.96 6.10 -1.61
C GLN A 148 -6.54 5.72 -0.24
N GLN A 149 -5.76 5.03 0.59
CA GLN A 149 -6.13 4.74 1.98
C GLN A 149 -6.55 5.99 2.75
N ASP A 150 -7.57 5.85 3.60
CA ASP A 150 -8.11 6.93 4.42
C ASP A 150 -7.33 7.08 5.74
N ALA A 151 -6.79 5.96 6.26
CA ALA A 151 -5.91 5.96 7.41
C ALA A 151 -4.81 4.91 7.25
N ALA A 152 -3.66 5.17 7.86
CA ALA A 152 -2.59 4.20 8.01
C ALA A 152 -2.02 4.29 9.42
N TYR A 153 -1.69 3.14 9.99
CA TYR A 153 -1.10 3.04 11.31
C TYR A 153 0.13 2.16 11.23
N GLN A 154 1.09 2.44 12.11
CA GLN A 154 2.33 1.70 12.21
C GLN A 154 2.72 1.48 13.67
N GLN A 155 3.43 0.39 13.91
CA GLN A 155 3.99 0.05 15.21
C GLN A 155 5.41 -0.46 14.99
N GLU A 156 6.38 0.28 15.54
CA GLU A 156 7.79 -0.04 15.39
C GLU A 156 8.21 -1.23 16.27
N VAL A 157 9.07 -2.08 15.72
CA VAL A 157 9.65 -3.19 16.49
C VAL A 157 11.02 -2.79 17.05
N ALA A 158 11.08 -2.64 18.37
CA ALA A 158 12.32 -2.60 19.16
C ALA A 158 13.41 -1.60 18.67
N GLY A 159 13.02 -0.39 18.24
CA GLY A 159 13.99 0.64 17.83
C GLY A 159 14.51 0.48 16.39
N ASN A 160 13.94 -0.44 15.59
CA ASN A 160 14.43 -0.75 14.25
C ASN A 160 13.46 -0.24 13.17
N PRO A 161 13.75 0.88 12.49
CA PRO A 161 12.87 1.44 11.46
C PRO A 161 12.72 0.54 10.23
N ALA A 162 13.62 -0.44 10.01
CA ALA A 162 13.50 -1.39 8.92
C ALA A 162 12.48 -2.52 9.21
N LYS A 163 12.02 -2.63 10.46
CA LYS A 163 11.05 -3.63 10.90
C LYS A 163 9.85 -2.99 11.58
N ARG A 164 8.72 -2.99 10.89
CA ARG A 164 7.51 -2.33 11.39
C ARG A 164 6.26 -3.08 10.98
N HIS A 165 5.36 -3.17 11.94
CA HIS A 165 3.97 -3.53 11.71
C HIS A 165 3.28 -2.35 11.05
N HIS A 166 2.46 -2.59 10.02
CA HIS A 166 1.67 -1.52 9.44
C HIS A 166 0.32 -2.02 8.94
N VAL A 167 -0.69 -1.17 9.04
CA VAL A 167 -2.03 -1.45 8.54
C VAL A 167 -2.62 -0.21 7.89
N ARG A 168 -3.25 -0.39 6.73
CA ARG A 168 -3.96 0.65 6.00
C ARG A 168 -5.45 0.36 6.05
N PHE A 169 -6.26 1.39 6.20
CA PHE A 169 -7.72 1.32 6.24
C PHE A 169 -8.34 2.16 5.12
N TRP A 170 -9.39 1.61 4.51
CA TRP A 170 -10.26 2.28 3.56
C TRP A 170 -11.69 2.19 4.06
N ARG A 171 -12.38 3.32 4.11
CA ARG A 171 -13.81 3.35 4.41
C ARG A 171 -14.56 2.62 3.29
N CYS A 172 -15.55 1.81 3.62
CA CYS A 172 -16.42 1.21 2.62
C CYS A 172 -17.33 2.28 2.01
N PRO A 173 -17.57 2.26 0.68
CA PRO A 173 -18.63 3.06 0.07
C PRO A 173 -19.99 2.73 0.69
N ASP A 174 -20.90 3.70 0.69
CA ASP A 174 -22.26 3.47 1.21
C ASP A 174 -22.95 2.32 0.49
N GLY A 175 -23.59 1.45 1.26
CA GLY A 175 -24.30 0.30 0.73
C GLY A 175 -23.39 -0.85 0.26
N TRP A 176 -22.06 -0.72 0.31
CA TRP A 176 -21.13 -1.77 -0.11
C TRP A 176 -21.36 -3.08 0.66
N LEU A 177 -21.35 -4.19 -0.08
CA LEU A 177 -21.55 -5.54 0.44
C LEU A 177 -20.34 -6.40 0.10
N LEU A 178 -19.86 -7.14 1.09
CA LEU A 178 -18.85 -8.19 0.90
C LEU A 178 -19.53 -9.49 0.42
N PRO A 179 -18.76 -10.48 -0.10
CA PRO A 179 -19.28 -11.81 -0.39
C PRO A 179 -20.06 -12.37 0.81
N GLY A 180 -21.21 -13.00 0.57
CA GLY A 180 -22.11 -13.44 1.64
C GLY A 180 -23.06 -12.37 2.19
N GLY A 181 -22.98 -11.13 1.69
CA GLY A 181 -23.89 -10.04 2.08
C GLY A 181 -23.48 -9.32 3.37
N TYR A 182 -22.26 -9.54 3.86
CA TYR A 182 -21.75 -8.85 5.04
C TYR A 182 -21.56 -7.35 4.77
N ARG A 183 -21.84 -6.55 5.80
CA ARG A 183 -21.59 -5.12 5.83
C ARG A 183 -20.46 -4.83 6.80
N VAL A 184 -19.48 -4.06 6.35
CA VAL A 184 -18.38 -3.55 7.18
C VAL A 184 -18.18 -2.07 6.88
N ASP A 185 -17.69 -1.34 7.87
CA ASP A 185 -17.44 0.09 7.77
C ASP A 185 -16.09 0.39 7.13
N TRP A 186 -15.11 -0.48 7.37
CA TRP A 186 -13.75 -0.37 6.87
C TRP A 186 -13.24 -1.70 6.34
N LEU A 187 -12.42 -1.64 5.30
CA LEU A 187 -11.54 -2.71 4.88
C LEU A 187 -10.10 -2.31 5.13
N ALA A 188 -9.25 -3.28 5.39
CA ALA A 188 -7.87 -3.05 5.75
C ALA A 188 -6.90 -4.09 5.19
N ALA A 189 -5.67 -3.63 5.01
CA ALA A 189 -4.53 -4.44 4.59
C ALA A 189 -3.41 -4.24 5.63
N GLY A 190 -3.21 -5.25 6.45
CA GLY A 190 -2.13 -5.34 7.43
C GLY A 190 -0.96 -6.14 6.88
N THR A 191 0.25 -5.58 6.89
CA THR A 191 1.47 -6.33 6.54
C THR A 191 2.66 -5.94 7.43
N PHE A 192 3.62 -6.85 7.55
CA PHE A 192 4.84 -6.65 8.33
C PHE A 192 6.01 -6.36 7.40
N ASP A 193 6.67 -5.21 7.57
CA ASP A 193 7.94 -4.93 6.89
C ASP A 193 9.07 -5.63 7.65
N ARG A 194 9.85 -6.49 6.97
CA ARG A 194 10.95 -7.25 7.58
C ARG A 194 12.35 -6.69 7.28
N ALA A 195 12.49 -5.93 6.20
CA ALA A 195 13.76 -5.33 5.76
C ALA A 195 13.54 -4.22 4.71
N VAL A 196 14.60 -3.50 4.36
CA VAL A 196 14.66 -2.65 3.16
C VAL A 196 15.43 -3.40 2.06
N GLY A 197 14.97 -3.32 0.81
CA GLY A 197 15.63 -3.98 -0.32
C GLY A 197 15.11 -3.50 -1.67
N PHE A 198 15.47 -4.20 -2.73
CA PHE A 198 15.00 -3.89 -4.09
C PHE A 198 13.72 -4.65 -4.43
N SER A 199 12.74 -3.95 -4.97
CA SER A 199 11.57 -4.56 -5.61
C SER A 199 12.01 -5.39 -6.81
N LEU A 200 11.48 -6.61 -6.94
CA LEU A 200 11.76 -7.47 -8.09
C LEU A 200 11.06 -6.98 -9.36
N PHE A 201 9.94 -6.26 -9.20
CA PHE A 201 9.14 -5.80 -10.34
C PHE A 201 9.50 -4.37 -10.75
N THR A 202 9.75 -3.47 -9.80
CA THR A 202 10.00 -2.05 -10.12
C THR A 202 11.48 -1.68 -10.08
N LEU A 203 12.36 -2.55 -9.56
CA LEU A 203 13.77 -2.25 -9.29
C LEU A 203 14.00 -1.09 -8.32
N GLN A 204 12.94 -0.56 -7.70
CA GLN A 204 13.02 0.52 -6.74
C GLN A 204 13.48 0.00 -5.37
N VAL A 205 14.08 0.88 -4.59
CA VAL A 205 14.30 0.64 -3.16
C VAL A 205 12.96 0.73 -2.45
N THR A 206 12.56 -0.33 -1.76
CA THR A 206 11.29 -0.45 -1.02
C THR A 206 11.48 -1.26 0.26
N HIS A 207 10.51 -1.19 1.15
CA HIS A 207 10.40 -2.18 2.22
C HIS A 207 9.99 -3.53 1.63
N LYS A 208 10.56 -4.57 2.24
CA LYS A 208 10.27 -5.97 1.99
C LYS A 208 9.25 -6.42 3.02
N ILE A 209 8.13 -6.92 2.51
CA ILE A 209 7.06 -7.44 3.35
C ILE A 209 7.31 -8.92 3.66
N ASP A 210 6.88 -9.35 4.84
CA ASP A 210 6.87 -10.75 5.23
C ASP A 210 5.81 -11.55 4.45
N ALA A 211 6.12 -12.80 4.13
CA ALA A 211 5.25 -13.59 3.28
C ALA A 211 3.95 -13.97 3.99
N ASP A 212 3.99 -14.24 5.29
CA ASP A 212 2.86 -14.77 6.03
C ASP A 212 1.99 -13.61 6.56
N THR A 213 1.16 -13.04 5.68
CA THR A 213 0.34 -11.86 6.00
C THR A 213 -0.71 -12.11 7.08
N ASP A 214 -1.05 -13.38 7.33
CA ASP A 214 -1.99 -13.77 8.37
C ASP A 214 -1.39 -13.62 9.77
N ILE A 215 -0.06 -13.80 9.93
CA ILE A 215 0.62 -13.55 11.21
C ILE A 215 0.47 -12.09 11.60
N GLU A 216 0.65 -11.18 10.64
CA GLU A 216 0.46 -9.75 10.89
C GLU A 216 -1.00 -9.41 11.19
N ARG A 217 -1.93 -9.93 10.40
CA ARG A 217 -3.38 -9.78 10.65
C ARG A 217 -3.73 -10.18 12.07
N ASP A 218 -3.25 -11.33 12.51
CA ASP A 218 -3.55 -11.88 13.83
C ASP A 218 -2.88 -11.06 14.94
N HIS A 219 -1.69 -10.50 14.70
CA HIS A 219 -1.06 -9.52 15.59
C HIS A 219 -1.89 -8.25 15.76
N ILE A 220 -2.41 -7.68 14.67
CA ILE A 220 -3.30 -6.51 14.72
C ILE A 220 -4.56 -6.83 15.55
N VAL A 221 -5.20 -7.96 15.26
CA VAL A 221 -6.40 -8.40 15.99
C VAL A 221 -6.11 -8.62 17.48
N ALA A 222 -4.99 -9.26 17.80
CA ALA A 222 -4.60 -9.55 19.17
C ALA A 222 -4.31 -8.26 19.97
N THR A 223 -3.57 -7.32 19.38
CA THR A 223 -3.27 -6.03 20.04
C THR A 223 -4.52 -5.22 20.30
N LEU A 224 -5.47 -5.17 19.36
CA LEU A 224 -6.75 -4.49 19.55
C LEU A 224 -7.61 -5.13 20.65
N ARG A 225 -7.72 -6.46 20.68
CA ARG A 225 -8.47 -7.18 21.73
C ARG A 225 -7.83 -7.04 23.11
N ALA A 226 -6.51 -6.97 23.18
CA ALA A 226 -5.80 -6.78 24.44
C ALA A 226 -5.94 -5.36 24.99
N ALA A 227 -6.09 -4.36 24.11
CA ALA A 227 -6.13 -2.96 24.48
C ALA A 227 -7.47 -2.51 25.07
N ASP A 228 -8.60 -3.04 24.58
CA ASP A 228 -9.93 -2.63 25.03
C ASP A 228 -10.92 -3.82 25.07
N PRO A 229 -11.52 -4.14 26.23
CA PRO A 229 -12.45 -5.26 26.38
C PRO A 229 -13.77 -5.07 25.61
N ALA A 230 -14.09 -3.87 25.13
CA ALA A 230 -15.24 -3.60 24.27
C ALA A 230 -15.03 -4.09 22.83
N VAL A 231 -13.78 -4.33 22.41
CA VAL A 231 -13.47 -4.85 21.08
C VAL A 231 -13.98 -6.28 20.95
N ARG A 232 -14.74 -6.54 19.88
CA ARG A 232 -15.21 -7.87 19.49
C ARG A 232 -14.65 -8.22 18.12
N VAL A 233 -14.57 -9.51 17.80
CA VAL A 233 -14.14 -9.94 16.45
C VAL A 233 -15.02 -11.08 16.00
N GLU A 234 -15.58 -10.91 14.81
CA GLU A 234 -16.26 -11.95 14.04
C GLU A 234 -15.36 -12.38 12.89
N LEU A 235 -15.40 -13.65 12.50
CA LEU A 235 -14.59 -14.16 11.41
C LEU A 235 -15.49 -14.48 10.21
N ILE A 236 -15.25 -13.81 9.08
CA ILE A 236 -15.80 -14.22 7.79
C ILE A 236 -14.83 -15.26 7.21
N ARG A 237 -15.24 -16.52 7.29
CA ARG A 237 -14.47 -17.64 6.72
C ARG A 237 -14.54 -17.63 5.20
N ASP A 238 -13.46 -18.04 4.57
CA ASP A 238 -13.38 -18.20 3.11
C ASP A 238 -13.81 -16.91 2.37
N PHE A 239 -13.51 -15.73 2.96
CA PHE A 239 -13.81 -14.44 2.36
C PHE A 239 -13.19 -14.32 0.96
N SER A 240 -11.97 -14.85 0.85
CA SER A 240 -11.36 -15.23 -0.41
C SER A 240 -10.88 -16.66 -0.30
N THR A 241 -10.59 -17.30 -1.45
CA THR A 241 -9.80 -18.53 -1.42
C THR A 241 -8.42 -18.21 -0.86
N GLY A 242 -7.87 -19.02 0.04
CA GLY A 242 -6.46 -18.91 0.39
C GLY A 242 -5.54 -19.00 -0.84
N TYR A 243 -4.43 -18.26 -0.84
CA TYR A 243 -3.51 -18.23 -1.98
C TYR A 243 -2.06 -17.92 -1.61
N HIS A 244 -1.17 -18.33 -2.52
CA HIS A 244 0.22 -17.92 -2.56
C HIS A 244 0.47 -17.08 -3.81
N SER A 245 0.98 -15.86 -3.65
CA SER A 245 1.16 -14.93 -4.77
C SER A 245 2.31 -13.96 -4.52
N ARG A 246 2.39 -12.89 -5.30
CA ARG A 246 3.29 -11.75 -5.08
C ARG A 246 2.53 -10.43 -5.04
N ASN A 247 3.01 -9.45 -4.28
CA ASN A 247 2.50 -8.07 -4.36
C ASN A 247 3.14 -7.29 -5.51
N GLY A 248 2.73 -6.03 -5.68
CA GLY A 248 3.27 -5.12 -6.69
C GLY A 248 4.75 -4.81 -6.53
N GLY A 249 5.34 -5.05 -5.36
CA GLY A 249 6.78 -5.00 -5.13
C GLY A 249 7.53 -6.29 -5.52
N GLY A 250 6.79 -7.35 -5.82
CA GLY A 250 7.32 -8.68 -6.10
C GLY A 250 7.61 -9.52 -4.86
N ASP A 251 7.19 -9.10 -3.67
CA ASP A 251 7.35 -9.89 -2.45
C ASP A 251 6.30 -10.98 -2.38
N THR A 252 6.69 -12.16 -1.92
CA THR A 252 5.79 -13.31 -1.75
C THR A 252 4.72 -12.99 -0.72
N ILE A 253 3.50 -13.47 -0.93
CA ILE A 253 2.38 -13.40 0.02
C ILE A 253 1.76 -14.79 0.15
N ALA A 254 1.41 -15.17 1.36
CA ALA A 254 0.59 -16.32 1.73
C ALA A 254 -0.55 -15.85 2.66
N THR A 255 -1.77 -16.27 2.36
CA THR A 255 -2.94 -16.03 3.21
C THR A 255 -3.91 -17.22 3.14
N ASP A 256 -4.57 -17.51 4.26
CA ASP A 256 -5.65 -18.48 4.41
C ASP A 256 -6.95 -18.03 3.72
N GLY A 257 -7.08 -16.73 3.46
CA GLY A 257 -8.24 -16.12 2.79
C GLY A 257 -9.38 -15.72 3.73
N ASP A 258 -9.25 -15.93 5.03
CA ASP A 258 -10.22 -15.51 6.05
C ASP A 258 -10.14 -14.00 6.34
N LEU A 259 -11.29 -13.41 6.69
CA LEU A 259 -11.40 -11.97 6.98
C LEU A 259 -11.98 -11.74 8.39
N PRO A 260 -11.16 -11.51 9.41
CA PRO A 260 -11.61 -11.03 10.70
C PRO A 260 -12.19 -9.61 10.59
N VAL A 261 -13.38 -9.43 11.16
CA VAL A 261 -14.10 -8.17 11.29
C VAL A 261 -13.99 -7.71 12.75
N VAL A 262 -13.20 -6.67 12.99
CA VAL A 262 -13.02 -6.09 14.33
C VAL A 262 -14.12 -5.07 14.58
N ASP A 263 -14.97 -5.34 15.56
CA ASP A 263 -16.00 -4.41 16.00
C ASP A 263 -15.45 -3.49 17.09
N VAL A 264 -15.23 -2.22 16.73
CA VAL A 264 -14.77 -1.15 17.62
C VAL A 264 -15.90 -0.19 18.00
N ARG A 265 -17.16 -0.48 17.67
CA ARG A 265 -18.30 0.40 18.00
C ARG A 265 -18.52 0.60 19.49
N GLY A 266 -18.00 -0.31 20.32
CA GLY A 266 -18.04 -0.19 21.78
C GLY A 266 -16.91 0.65 22.38
N VAL A 267 -15.89 1.03 21.60
CA VAL A 267 -14.75 1.82 22.06
C VAL A 267 -15.18 3.27 22.24
N VAL A 268 -14.79 3.88 23.36
CA VAL A 268 -15.12 5.28 23.69
C VAL A 268 -13.92 6.18 23.33
N PRO A 269 -14.04 7.08 22.33
CA PRO A 269 -12.95 7.97 21.96
C PRO A 269 -12.58 8.94 23.09
N ARG A 270 -11.28 9.22 23.25
CA ARG A 270 -10.80 10.23 24.20
C ARG A 270 -11.34 11.60 23.79
N GLY A 271 -12.18 12.18 24.65
CA GLY A 271 -12.91 13.44 24.40
C GLY A 271 -14.42 13.33 24.64
N ASP A 272 -14.98 12.11 24.58
CA ASP A 272 -16.42 11.86 24.80
C ASP A 272 -16.70 11.20 26.16
N ALA A 273 -15.66 10.88 26.94
CA ALA A 273 -15.78 10.49 28.35
C ALA A 273 -16.14 11.72 29.19
N ARG A 274 -17.44 11.85 29.50
CA ARG A 274 -17.95 12.77 30.53
C ARG A 274 -17.94 12.12 31.90
#